data_AF-A0AAV4TE16-F1
#
_entry.id   AF-A0AAV4TE16-F1
#
_cell.length_a   1.000
_cell.length_b   1.000
_cell.length_c   1.000
_cell.angle_alpha   90.00
_cell.angle_beta   90.00
_cell.angle_gamma   90.00
#
_symmetry.space_group_name_H-M   'P 1'
#
loop_
_entity.id
_entity.type
_entity.pdbx_description
1 polymer ?
#
loop_
_entity_poly.entity_id
_entity_poly.type
_entity_poly.pdbx_seq_one_letter_code
_entity_poly.pdbx_strand_id
1 'polypeptide(L)'
;MNSSMQTFIPPAGLKQRPQEYIFNLTGWLTAFVLALSVLYGVYDWNQGNVPGIAVSTLYTCTNKLVWSLALAWVTFSCVTGNGGFVTTFLSWQAFVPFGRLTYMAYLVHPIIQMAYIGSTRTLIRTDHRTFVFMYFGNVVMAFMCAYGFSLLFESPFMALEKVFLVQ
;
A
#
# COMPACT_ATOMS: atom_id res chain seq x y z
N MET A 1 -11.46 -25.12 18.84
CA MET A 1 -10.27 -24.82 18.01
C MET A 1 -9.77 -23.39 18.27
N ASN A 2 -9.74 -22.95 19.54
CA ASN A 2 -9.46 -21.56 19.92
C ASN A 2 -8.82 -21.52 21.33
N SER A 3 -7.61 -22.06 21.44
CA SER A 3 -6.89 -22.03 22.74
C SER A 3 -5.36 -22.15 22.62
N SER A 4 -4.80 -22.62 21.50
CA SER A 4 -3.34 -22.75 21.31
C SER A 4 -2.67 -21.59 20.55
N MET A 5 -3.43 -20.65 19.96
CA MET A 5 -2.87 -19.44 19.32
C MET A 5 -2.80 -18.23 20.24
N GLN A 6 -3.43 -18.27 21.42
CA GLN A 6 -3.37 -17.17 22.40
C GLN A 6 -2.06 -17.14 23.22
N THR A 7 -1.19 -18.15 23.07
CA THR A 7 0.07 -18.25 23.83
C THR A 7 1.21 -17.41 23.27
N PHE A 8 1.10 -16.85 22.05
CA PHE A 8 2.14 -15.97 21.50
C PHE A 8 1.93 -14.49 21.81
N ILE A 9 0.77 -14.11 22.35
CA ILE A 9 0.46 -12.71 22.67
C ILE A 9 0.83 -12.50 24.14
N PRO A 10 1.93 -11.78 24.46
CA PRO A 10 2.26 -11.49 25.85
C PRO A 10 1.13 -10.65 26.48
N PRO A 11 0.67 -10.99 27.69
CA PRO A 11 -0.41 -10.25 28.34
C PRO A 11 -0.05 -8.78 28.54
N ALA A 12 -1.01 -7.90 28.24
CA ALA A 12 -0.92 -6.46 28.41
C ALA A 12 -0.62 -6.12 29.88
N GLY A 13 0.65 -5.87 30.19
CA GLY A 13 1.11 -5.60 31.56
C GLY A 13 2.48 -6.18 31.93
N LEU A 14 3.06 -7.06 31.10
CA LEU A 14 4.44 -7.51 31.32
C LEU A 14 5.43 -6.42 30.88
N LYS A 15 6.22 -5.93 31.84
CA LYS A 15 7.40 -5.08 31.61
C LYS A 15 8.29 -5.77 30.57
N GLN A 16 8.30 -5.23 29.35
CA GLN A 16 9.08 -5.78 28.23
C GLN A 16 10.55 -5.88 28.64
N ARG A 17 11.16 -7.05 28.41
CA ARG A 17 12.59 -7.24 28.66
C ARG A 17 13.38 -6.44 27.62
N PRO A 18 14.57 -5.91 27.97
CA PRO A 18 15.36 -5.08 27.06
C PRO A 18 15.71 -5.77 25.73
N GLN A 19 15.81 -7.10 25.70
CA GLN A 19 16.12 -7.88 24.49
C GLN A 19 15.00 -7.82 23.44
N GLU A 20 13.73 -7.89 23.86
CA GLU A 20 12.56 -7.85 22.96
C GLU A 20 12.41 -6.46 22.31
N TYR A 21 12.73 -5.40 23.06
CA TYR A 21 12.70 -4.03 22.57
C TYR A 21 13.76 -3.80 21.47
N ILE A 22 14.98 -4.33 21.67
CA ILE A 22 16.05 -4.22 20.68
C ILE A 22 15.67 -4.93 19.39
N PHE A 23 15.11 -6.14 19.47
CA PHE A 23 14.66 -6.89 18.29
C PHE A 23 13.56 -6.17 17.50
N ASN A 24 12.60 -5.55 18.20
CA ASN A 24 11.56 -4.76 17.55
C ASN A 24 12.17 -3.53 16.85
N LEU A 25 13.04 -2.79 17.54
CA LEU A 25 13.68 -1.58 17.01
C LEU A 25 14.55 -1.89 15.78
N THR A 26 15.36 -2.95 15.83
CA THR A 26 16.17 -3.36 14.69
C THR A 26 15.31 -3.75 13.50
N GLY A 27 14.20 -4.45 13.73
CA GLY A 27 13.23 -4.77 12.70
C GLY A 27 12.56 -3.56 12.06
N TRP A 28 12.19 -2.55 12.85
CA TRP A 28 11.67 -1.29 12.31
C TRP A 28 12.72 -0.56 11.47
N LEU A 29 13.95 -0.47 11.97
CA LEU A 29 15.05 0.16 11.24
C LEU A 29 15.35 -0.57 9.92
N THR A 30 15.39 -1.91 9.93
CA THR A 30 15.61 -2.69 8.71
C THR A 30 14.46 -2.49 7.72
N ALA A 31 13.20 -2.51 8.16
CA ALA A 31 12.06 -2.25 7.28
C ALA A 31 12.12 -0.86 6.63
N PHE A 32 12.48 0.19 7.40
CA PHE A 32 12.67 1.54 6.85
C PHE A 32 13.83 1.61 5.87
N VAL A 33 14.98 1.01 6.19
CA VAL A 33 16.15 0.99 5.30
C VAL A 33 15.83 0.25 3.99
N LEU A 34 15.11 -0.87 4.06
CA LEU A 34 14.66 -1.62 2.88
C LEU A 34 13.68 -0.79 2.04
N ALA A 35 12.70 -0.12 2.67
CA ALA A 35 11.75 0.74 1.96
C ALA A 35 12.44 1.95 1.30
N LEU A 36 13.36 2.62 2.01
CA LEU A 36 14.09 3.77 1.49
C LEU A 36 15.08 3.37 0.38
N SER A 37 15.74 2.21 0.50
CA SER A 37 16.65 1.73 -0.55
C SER A 37 15.90 1.47 -1.86
N VAL A 38 14.67 0.94 -1.80
CA VAL A 38 13.80 0.78 -2.97
C VAL A 38 13.27 2.14 -3.49
N LEU A 39 13.05 3.13 -2.63
CA LEU A 39 12.58 4.44 -3.12
C LEU A 39 13.71 5.23 -3.81
N TYR A 40 14.89 5.27 -3.20
CA TYR A 40 16.02 6.05 -3.70
C TYR A 40 16.89 5.30 -4.72
N GLY A 41 16.73 3.98 -4.87
CA GLY A 41 17.49 3.18 -5.83
C GLY A 41 17.29 3.59 -7.30
N VAL A 42 16.21 4.28 -7.63
CA VAL A 42 15.91 4.79 -8.99
C VAL A 42 16.33 6.26 -9.17
N TYR A 43 16.81 6.93 -8.12
CA TYR A 43 17.13 8.36 -8.18
C TYR A 43 18.19 8.68 -9.23
N ASP A 44 19.30 7.93 -9.26
CA ASP A 44 20.37 8.07 -10.26
C ASP A 44 19.90 7.80 -11.69
N TRP A 45 19.01 6.81 -11.87
CA TRP A 45 18.43 6.51 -13.18
C TRP A 45 17.59 7.70 -13.68
N ASN A 46 16.84 8.34 -12.78
CA ASN A 46 16.02 9.50 -13.14
C ASN A 46 16.85 10.76 -13.47
N GLN A 47 18.12 10.82 -13.07
CA GLN A 47 19.07 11.90 -13.44
C GLN A 47 19.73 11.65 -14.81
N GLY A 48 19.39 10.56 -15.50
CA GLY A 48 19.92 10.22 -16.82
C GLY A 48 21.11 9.26 -16.81
N ASN A 49 21.57 8.82 -15.64
CA ASN A 49 22.62 7.81 -15.53
C ASN A 49 22.01 6.41 -15.64
N VAL A 50 21.84 5.93 -16.88
CA VAL A 50 21.18 4.65 -17.16
C VAL A 50 22.09 3.49 -16.73
N PRO A 51 21.69 2.67 -15.74
CA PRO A 51 22.51 1.56 -15.32
C PRO A 51 22.53 0.46 -16.39
N GLY A 52 23.58 -0.37 -16.37
CA GLY A 52 23.69 -1.52 -17.27
C GLY A 52 22.51 -2.48 -17.14
N ILE A 53 22.16 -3.16 -18.23
CA ILE A 53 20.97 -4.04 -18.34
C ILE A 53 20.87 -5.01 -17.15
N ALA A 54 21.98 -5.62 -16.73
CA ALA A 54 22.01 -6.54 -15.61
C ALA A 54 21.50 -5.91 -14.30
N VAL A 55 21.91 -4.68 -13.99
CA VAL A 55 21.50 -3.98 -12.77
C VAL A 55 20.02 -3.58 -12.84
N SER A 56 19.57 -3.07 -13.99
CA SER A 56 18.18 -2.68 -14.22
C SER A 56 17.21 -3.86 -14.08
N THR A 57 17.58 -5.03 -14.63
CA THR A 57 16.77 -6.25 -14.51
C THR A 57 16.73 -6.77 -13.08
N LEU A 58 17.89 -6.86 -12.42
CA LEU A 58 17.98 -7.28 -11.01
C LEU A 58 17.15 -6.37 -10.11
N TYR A 59 17.23 -5.06 -10.33
CA TYR A 59 16.44 -4.08 -9.59
C TYR A 59 14.94 -4.26 -9.82
N THR A 60 14.52 -4.46 -11.08
CA THR A 60 13.10 -4.65 -11.44
C THR A 60 12.49 -5.89 -10.78
N CYS A 61 13.24 -6.98 -10.67
CA CYS A 61 12.79 -8.20 -10.01
C CYS A 61 12.80 -8.07 -8.48
N THR A 62 13.81 -7.39 -7.93
CA THR A 62 14.06 -7.39 -6.47
C THR A 62 13.26 -6.31 -5.74
N ASN A 63 12.96 -5.16 -6.37
CA ASN A 63 12.27 -4.05 -5.70
C ASN A 63 10.95 -4.47 -5.06
N LYS A 64 10.12 -5.25 -5.77
CA LYS A 64 8.81 -5.68 -5.27
C LYS A 64 8.96 -6.68 -4.13
N LEU A 65 9.99 -7.54 -4.19
CA LEU A 65 10.29 -8.50 -3.13
C LEU A 65 10.75 -7.78 -1.86
N VAL A 66 11.71 -6.86 -1.98
CA VAL A 66 12.23 -6.08 -0.85
C VAL A 66 11.14 -5.21 -0.21
N TRP A 67 10.31 -4.57 -1.03
CA TRP A 67 9.16 -3.82 -0.54
C TRP A 67 8.15 -4.72 0.19
N SER A 68 7.87 -5.90 -0.37
CA SER A 68 6.97 -6.88 0.26
C SER A 68 7.54 -7.42 1.57
N LEU A 69 8.85 -7.63 1.67
CA LEU A 69 9.52 -8.03 2.91
C LEU A 69 9.44 -6.95 3.98
N ALA A 70 9.64 -5.68 3.60
CA ALA A 70 9.46 -4.55 4.51
C ALA A 70 8.01 -4.49 5.04
N LEU A 71 7.02 -4.65 4.17
CA LEU A 71 5.61 -4.71 4.57
C LEU A 71 5.29 -5.95 5.42
N ALA A 72 5.88 -7.11 5.10
CA ALA A 72 5.70 -8.34 5.87
C ALA A 72 6.23 -8.21 7.30
N TRP A 73 7.33 -7.49 7.49
CA TRP A 73 7.81 -7.17 8.84
C TRP A 73 6.82 -6.28 9.60
N VAL A 74 6.28 -5.24 8.94
CA VAL A 74 5.28 -4.36 9.55
C VAL A 74 4.03 -5.13 9.96
N THR A 75 3.49 -5.99 9.10
CA THR A 75 2.32 -6.82 9.43
C THR A 75 2.63 -7.82 10.55
N PHE A 76 3.79 -8.48 10.51
CA PHE A 76 4.24 -9.37 11.58
C PHE A 76 4.31 -8.64 12.94
N SER A 77 4.91 -7.44 12.97
CA SER A 77 5.00 -6.63 14.19
C SER A 77 3.62 -6.25 14.75
N CYS A 78 2.62 -6.07 13.88
CA CYS A 78 1.25 -5.78 14.28
C CYS A 78 0.55 -7.01 14.88
N VAL A 79 0.76 -8.19 14.31
CA VAL A 79 0.17 -9.45 14.81
C VAL A 79 0.78 -9.86 16.16
N THR A 80 2.08 -9.61 16.37
CA THR A 80 2.76 -9.91 17.64
C THR A 80 2.42 -8.92 18.76
N GLY A 81 1.66 -7.85 18.48
CA GLY A 81 1.27 -6.84 19.48
C GLY A 81 2.39 -5.87 19.87
N ASN A 82 3.56 -5.96 19.22
CA ASN A 82 4.72 -5.08 19.42
C ASN A 82 4.72 -3.87 18.47
N GLY A 83 3.69 -3.71 17.64
CA GLY A 83 3.57 -2.62 16.65
C GLY A 83 3.15 -1.26 17.21
N GLY A 84 2.76 -1.18 18.49
CA GLY A 84 2.48 0.08 19.19
C GLY A 84 1.48 0.98 18.44
N PHE A 85 1.92 2.20 18.10
CA PHE A 85 1.11 3.20 17.39
C PHE A 85 0.60 2.72 16.02
N VAL A 86 1.42 1.96 15.28
CA VAL A 86 1.06 1.51 13.92
C VAL A 86 -0.09 0.51 13.97
N THR A 87 -0.14 -0.34 15.00
CA THR A 87 -1.25 -1.28 15.20
C THR A 87 -2.55 -0.55 15.51
N THR A 88 -2.52 0.50 16.34
CA THR A 88 -3.70 1.33 16.62
C THR A 88 -4.18 2.06 15.37
N PHE A 89 -3.26 2.58 14.57
CA PHE A 89 -3.58 3.22 13.30
C PHE A 89 -4.24 2.21 12.34
N LEU A 90 -3.60 1.07 12.06
CA LEU A 90 -4.14 0.07 11.13
C LEU A 90 -5.45 -0.58 11.59
N SER A 91 -5.70 -0.64 12.89
CA SER A 91 -6.94 -1.19 13.45
C SER A 91 -8.13 -0.23 13.34
N TRP A 92 -7.95 0.96 12.76
CA TRP A 92 -9.03 1.95 12.65
C TRP A 92 -10.13 1.49 11.68
N GLN A 93 -11.39 1.50 12.14
CA GLN A 93 -12.56 1.11 11.36
C GLN A 93 -12.75 1.94 10.07
N ALA A 94 -12.15 3.13 9.99
CA ALA A 94 -12.13 3.94 8.77
C ALA A 94 -11.41 3.26 7.60
N PHE A 95 -10.50 2.31 7.85
CA PHE A 95 -9.82 1.57 6.78
C PHE A 95 -10.70 0.56 6.05
N VAL A 96 -11.81 0.14 6.65
CA VAL A 96 -12.74 -0.82 6.03
C VAL A 96 -13.40 -0.23 4.77
N PRO A 97 -14.10 0.92 4.82
CA PRO A 97 -14.64 1.54 3.61
C PRO A 97 -13.52 2.06 2.68
N PHE A 98 -12.39 2.50 3.23
CA PHE A 98 -11.26 2.99 2.44
C PHE A 98 -10.66 1.88 1.56
N GLY A 99 -10.52 0.66 2.10
CA GLY A 99 -10.06 -0.51 1.34
C GLY A 99 -10.95 -0.78 0.12
N ARG A 100 -12.28 -0.73 0.29
CA ARG A 100 -13.24 -0.90 -0.81
C ARG A 100 -13.10 0.18 -1.88
N LEU A 101 -12.96 1.45 -1.46
CA LEU A 101 -12.79 2.57 -2.38
C LEU A 101 -11.48 2.46 -3.17
N THR A 102 -10.37 2.12 -2.50
CA THR A 102 -9.07 1.93 -3.18
C THR A 102 -9.09 0.77 -4.17
N TYR A 103 -9.86 -0.30 -3.91
CA TYR A 103 -10.04 -1.39 -4.85
C TYR A 103 -10.78 -0.92 -6.13
N MET A 104 -11.87 -0.16 -5.98
CA MET A 104 -12.57 0.41 -7.14
C MET A 104 -11.68 1.40 -7.91
N ALA A 105 -10.90 2.22 -7.20
CA ALA A 105 -9.94 3.13 -7.81
C ALA A 105 -8.85 2.38 -8.58
N TYR A 106 -8.34 1.28 -8.04
CA TYR A 106 -7.33 0.44 -8.70
C TYR A 106 -7.84 -0.14 -10.03
N LEU A 107 -9.11 -0.54 -10.12
CA LEU A 107 -9.70 -1.07 -11.36
C LEU A 107 -9.93 0.01 -12.41
N VAL A 108 -10.39 1.20 -11.99
CA VAL A 108 -10.71 2.30 -12.91
C VAL A 108 -9.46 3.05 -13.38
N HIS A 109 -8.43 3.13 -12.54
CA HIS A 109 -7.19 3.84 -12.83
C HIS A 109 -6.53 3.44 -14.17
N PRO A 110 -6.29 2.15 -14.50
CA PRO A 110 -5.69 1.76 -15.78
C PRO A 110 -6.58 2.12 -16.98
N ILE A 111 -7.91 2.10 -16.83
CA ILE A 111 -8.85 2.50 -17.89
C ILE A 111 -8.68 3.99 -18.20
N ILE A 112 -8.63 4.83 -17.17
CA ILE A 112 -8.40 6.27 -17.31
C ILE A 112 -7.03 6.53 -17.94
N GLN A 113 -5.99 5.84 -17.47
CA GLN A 113 -4.64 5.97 -18.04
C GLN A 113 -4.59 5.59 -19.52
N MET A 114 -5.18 4.46 -19.90
CA MET A 114 -5.23 4.03 -21.30
C MET A 114 -6.02 5.01 -22.18
N ALA A 115 -7.16 5.51 -21.69
CA ALA A 115 -7.95 6.52 -22.41
C ALA A 115 -7.18 7.84 -22.59
N TYR A 116 -6.46 8.28 -21.55
CA TYR A 116 -5.62 9.47 -21.60
C TYR A 116 -4.47 9.34 -22.60
N ILE A 117 -3.76 8.20 -22.58
CA ILE A 117 -2.67 7.92 -23.51
C ILE A 117 -3.20 7.83 -24.95
N GLY A 118 -4.32 7.15 -25.18
CA GLY A 118 -4.94 7.03 -26.51
C GLY A 118 -5.44 8.36 -27.09
N SER A 119 -5.79 9.32 -26.24
CA SER A 119 -6.23 10.67 -26.65
C SER A 119 -5.07 11.64 -26.88
N THR A 120 -3.91 11.37 -26.27
CA THR A 120 -2.74 12.24 -26.35
C THR A 120 -1.96 11.96 -27.64
N ARG A 121 -2.06 12.86 -28.63
CA ARG A 121 -1.32 12.75 -29.91
C ARG A 121 -0.01 13.54 -29.94
N THR A 122 0.34 14.25 -28.87
CA THR A 122 1.51 15.14 -28.82
C THR A 122 2.49 14.74 -27.71
N LEU A 123 3.78 14.96 -27.96
CA LEU A 123 4.84 14.72 -26.98
C LEU A 123 4.70 15.73 -25.83
N ILE A 124 4.27 15.25 -24.67
CA ILE A 124 4.25 16.04 -23.44
C ILE A 124 5.71 16.23 -23.00
N ARG A 125 6.16 17.49 -22.88
CA ARG A 125 7.49 17.77 -22.31
C ARG A 125 7.50 17.35 -20.83
N THR A 126 8.31 16.34 -20.52
CA THR A 126 8.49 15.77 -19.19
C THR A 126 9.30 16.70 -18.30
N ASP A 127 8.62 17.70 -17.74
CA ASP A 127 9.13 18.54 -16.66
C ASP A 127 8.61 18.01 -15.31
N HIS A 128 9.37 18.20 -14.22
CA HIS A 128 9.00 17.67 -12.90
C HIS A 128 7.64 18.22 -12.44
N ARG A 129 7.37 19.51 -12.70
CA ARG A 129 6.11 20.17 -12.34
C ARG A 129 4.92 19.57 -13.08
N THR A 130 5.09 19.27 -14.36
CA THR A 130 4.07 18.65 -15.21
C THR A 130 3.74 17.24 -14.73
N PHE A 131 4.76 16.47 -14.32
CA PHE A 131 4.58 15.11 -13.82
C PHE A 131 3.79 15.08 -12.51
N VAL A 132 4.10 15.98 -11.58
CA VAL A 132 3.37 16.11 -10.31
C VAL A 132 1.92 16.47 -10.56
N PHE A 133 1.65 17.49 -11.38
CA PHE A 133 0.27 17.91 -11.68
C PHE A 133 -0.53 16.79 -12.36
N MET A 134 0.08 16.09 -13.31
CA MET A 134 -0.57 14.98 -14.01
C MET A 134 -0.82 13.78 -13.11
N TYR A 135 0.10 13.48 -12.18
CA TYR A 135 -0.10 12.44 -11.17
C TYR A 135 -1.30 12.76 -10.28
N PHE A 136 -1.33 13.96 -9.69
CA PHE A 136 -2.46 14.38 -8.86
C PHE A 136 -3.78 14.41 -9.63
N GLY A 137 -3.79 14.90 -10.87
CA GLY A 137 -4.97 14.88 -11.72
C GLY A 137 -5.52 13.48 -11.96
N ASN A 138 -4.64 12.52 -12.25
CA ASN A 138 -5.03 11.13 -12.45
C ASN A 138 -5.52 10.45 -11.17
N VAL A 139 -4.89 10.74 -10.03
CA VAL A 139 -5.32 10.23 -8.73
C VAL A 139 -6.71 10.77 -8.38
N VAL A 140 -6.93 12.08 -8.45
CA VAL A 140 -8.21 12.70 -8.15
C VAL A 140 -9.31 12.18 -9.08
N MET A 141 -9.03 12.09 -10.39
CA MET A 141 -10.00 11.56 -11.36
C MET A 141 -10.35 10.10 -11.08
N ALA A 142 -9.34 9.25 -10.78
CA ALA A 142 -9.57 7.85 -10.44
C ALA A 142 -10.41 7.70 -9.16
N PHE A 143 -10.14 8.48 -8.11
CA PHE A 143 -10.94 8.45 -6.88
C PHE A 143 -12.36 8.98 -7.08
N MET A 144 -12.56 10.03 -7.88
CA MET A 144 -13.91 10.54 -8.21
C MET A 144 -14.74 9.49 -8.95
N CYS A 145 -14.15 8.83 -9.96
CA CYS A 145 -14.83 7.76 -10.68
C CYS A 145 -15.08 6.55 -9.77
N ALA A 146 -14.09 6.14 -8.99
CA ALA A 146 -14.22 5.03 -8.03
C ALA A 146 -15.33 5.27 -7.01
N TYR A 147 -15.48 6.50 -6.54
CA TYR A 147 -16.56 6.87 -5.63
C TYR A 147 -17.94 6.72 -6.30
N GLY A 148 -18.08 7.18 -7.55
CA GLY A 148 -19.31 6.98 -8.33
C GLY A 148 -19.63 5.49 -8.53
N PHE A 149 -18.62 4.68 -8.88
CA PHE A 149 -18.76 3.23 -8.99
C PHE A 149 -19.11 2.58 -7.64
N SER A 150 -18.47 2.99 -6.54
CA SER A 150 -18.80 2.48 -5.21
C SER A 150 -20.26 2.75 -4.88
N LEU A 151 -20.77 3.96 -5.08
CA LEU A 151 -22.18 4.26 -4.80
C LEU A 151 -23.16 3.45 -5.65
N LEU A 152 -22.86 3.29 -6.95
CA LEU A 152 -23.71 2.56 -7.88
C LEU A 152 -23.75 1.05 -7.62
N PHE A 153 -22.66 0.45 -7.14
CA PHE A 153 -22.57 -1.00 -6.90
C PHE A 153 -22.77 -1.39 -5.44
N GLU A 154 -22.38 -0.55 -4.49
CA GLU A 154 -22.51 -0.81 -3.05
C GLU A 154 -23.96 -0.66 -2.58
N SER A 155 -24.72 0.31 -3.11
CA SER A 155 -26.13 0.49 -2.78
C SER A 155 -27.04 -0.69 -3.20
N PRO A 156 -26.96 -1.26 -4.42
CA PRO A 156 -27.74 -2.44 -4.77
C PRO A 156 -27.25 -3.70 -4.05
N PHE A 157 -25.94 -3.84 -3.78
CA PHE A 157 -25.43 -5.00 -3.04
C PHE A 157 -25.92 -5.02 -1.58
N MET A 158 -25.91 -3.88 -0.90
CA MET A 158 -26.47 -3.80 0.46
C MET A 158 -27.98 -4.06 0.50
N ALA A 159 -28.71 -3.68 -0.56
CA ALA A 159 -30.13 -4.00 -0.69
C ALA A 159 -30.35 -5.51 -0.91
N LEU A 160 -29.54 -6.15 -1.77
CA LEU A 160 -29.59 -7.59 -2.03
C LEU A 160 -29.25 -8.43 -0.79
N GLU A 161 -28.22 -8.03 -0.04
CA GLU A 161 -27.81 -8.73 1.19
C GLU A 161 -28.93 -8.73 2.25
N LYS A 162 -29.64 -7.61 2.40
CA LYS A 162 -30.80 -7.52 3.30
C LYS A 162 -31.96 -8.39 2.86
N VAL A 163 -32.17 -8.57 1.56
CA VAL A 163 -33.24 -9.45 1.06
C VAL A 163 -32.88 -10.93 1.27
N PHE A 164 -31.60 -11.30 1.10
CA PHE A 164 -31.15 -12.69 1.27
C PHE A 164 -31.00 -13.13 2.74
N LEU A 165 -30.59 -12.23 3.66
CA LEU A 165 -30.37 -12.56 5.08
C LEU A 165 -31.61 -12.41 5.97
N VAL A 166 -32.71 -11.84 5.46
CA VAL A 166 -33.99 -11.72 6.18
C VAL A 166 -34.88 -12.98 6.02
N GLN A 167 -34.40 -14.01 5.33
CA GLN A 167 -35.06 -15.30 5.16
C GLN A 167 -34.28 -16.42 5.86
#